data_AF-A0A7S0G1E0-F1
#
_entry.id   AF-A0A7S0G1E0-F1
#
_cell.length_a   1.000
_cell.length_b   1.000
_cell.length_c   1.000
_cell.angle_alpha   90.00
_cell.angle_beta   90.00
_cell.angle_gamma   90.00
#
_symmetry.space_group_name_H-M   'P 1'
#
loop_
_entity.id
_entity.type
_entity.pdbx_description
1 polymer ?
#
loop_
_entity_poly.entity_id
_entity_poly.type
_entity_poly.pdbx_seq_one_letter_code
_entity_poly.pdbx_strand_id
1 'polypeptide(L)'
;AKELLKISDSKAVQCFNEVGLLVRSQPSVLGKILFVAERIIGQKALEKLEIRKMFRYSSATVDDLQRSVLDRVYREACENALDEEEATMAPAREADVLKLSQGEADNIFRSVVLERQRLREEEAAKALEAEQQALSSE
;
A
#
# COMPACT_ATOMS: atom_id res chain seq x y z
N ALA A 1 9.23 -15.26 -6.30
CA ALA A 1 8.20 -16.29 -5.98
C ALA A 1 8.78 -17.52 -5.33
N LYS A 2 9.88 -18.08 -5.88
CA LYS A 2 10.56 -19.26 -5.33
C LYS A 2 10.94 -19.17 -3.85
N GLU A 3 11.34 -17.99 -3.37
CA GLU A 3 11.76 -17.84 -1.97
C GLU A 3 10.58 -17.79 -0.99
N LEU A 4 9.48 -17.12 -1.36
CA LEU A 4 8.33 -16.93 -0.46
C LEU A 4 7.39 -18.15 -0.44
N LEU A 5 7.03 -18.67 -1.62
CA LEU A 5 6.05 -19.75 -1.76
C LEU A 5 6.69 -21.14 -1.93
N LYS A 6 8.03 -21.21 -2.08
CA LYS A 6 8.77 -22.47 -2.34
C LYS A 6 8.25 -23.26 -3.54
N ILE A 7 7.67 -22.58 -4.54
CA ILE A 7 7.18 -23.15 -5.79
C ILE A 7 7.70 -22.37 -6.99
N SER A 8 7.62 -22.95 -8.19
CA SER A 8 7.95 -22.24 -9.43
C SER A 8 6.93 -21.15 -9.74
N ASP A 9 7.37 -20.10 -10.44
CA ASP A 9 6.50 -19.03 -10.93
C ASP A 9 5.35 -19.58 -11.80
N SER A 10 5.61 -20.62 -12.61
CA SER A 10 4.56 -21.28 -13.40
C SER A 10 3.46 -21.89 -12.53
N LYS A 11 3.84 -22.56 -11.44
CA LYS A 11 2.89 -23.16 -10.50
C LYS A 11 2.16 -22.08 -9.72
N ALA A 12 2.86 -21.01 -9.30
CA ALA A 12 2.24 -19.87 -8.64
C ALA A 12 1.17 -19.22 -9.53
N VAL A 13 1.50 -18.92 -10.79
CA VAL A 13 0.55 -18.36 -11.78
C VAL A 13 -0.68 -19.25 -11.91
N GLN A 14 -0.48 -20.57 -12.05
CA GLN A 14 -1.60 -21.51 -12.14
C GLN A 14 -2.50 -21.44 -10.89
N CYS A 15 -1.92 -21.53 -9.70
CA CYS A 15 -2.67 -21.46 -8.44
C CYS A 15 -3.43 -20.13 -8.31
N PHE A 16 -2.79 -19.01 -8.64
CA PHE A 16 -3.44 -17.70 -8.59
C PHE A 16 -4.60 -17.60 -9.58
N ASN A 17 -4.44 -18.09 -10.82
CA ASN A 17 -5.53 -18.12 -11.80
C ASN A 17 -6.70 -19.01 -11.32
N GLU A 18 -6.42 -20.19 -10.77
CA GLU A 18 -7.45 -21.08 -10.21
C GLU A 18 -8.21 -20.42 -9.06
N VAL A 19 -7.50 -19.81 -8.11
CA VAL A 19 -8.14 -19.08 -7.00
C VAL A 19 -8.92 -17.86 -7.51
N GLY A 20 -8.39 -17.15 -8.49
CA GLY A 20 -9.07 -16.02 -9.13
C GLY A 20 -10.42 -16.40 -9.73
N LEU A 21 -10.53 -17.58 -10.35
CA LEU A 21 -11.80 -18.10 -10.88
C LEU A 21 -12.82 -18.37 -9.76
N LEU A 22 -12.38 -18.90 -8.61
CA LEU A 22 -13.26 -19.17 -7.46
C LEU A 22 -13.85 -17.88 -6.87
N VAL A 23 -13.08 -16.79 -6.88
CA VAL A 23 -13.48 -15.51 -6.28
C VAL A 23 -13.87 -14.44 -7.32
N ARG A 24 -14.07 -14.82 -8.58
CA ARG A 24 -14.33 -13.87 -9.69
C ARG A 24 -15.53 -12.95 -9.46
N SER A 25 -16.51 -13.40 -8.68
CA SER A 25 -17.71 -12.62 -8.33
C SER A 25 -17.47 -11.65 -7.17
N GLN A 26 -16.27 -11.62 -6.59
CA GLN A 26 -15.88 -10.82 -5.44
C GLN A 26 -14.70 -9.90 -5.81
N PRO A 27 -14.95 -8.74 -6.45
CA PRO A 27 -13.89 -7.88 -6.98
C PRO A 27 -12.86 -7.41 -5.93
N SER A 28 -13.29 -7.19 -4.68
CA SER A 28 -12.39 -6.80 -3.58
C SER A 28 -11.39 -7.91 -3.24
N VAL A 29 -11.85 -9.16 -3.16
CA VAL A 29 -10.99 -10.32 -2.89
C VAL A 29 -10.06 -10.58 -4.06
N LEU A 30 -10.59 -10.51 -5.28
CA LEU A 30 -9.82 -10.61 -6.51
C LEU A 30 -8.70 -9.56 -6.58
N GLY A 31 -9.00 -8.32 -6.17
CA GLY A 31 -8.02 -7.23 -6.08
C GLY A 31 -6.88 -7.53 -5.11
N LYS A 32 -7.17 -8.09 -3.93
CA LYS A 32 -6.15 -8.49 -2.95
C LYS A 32 -5.28 -9.63 -3.46
N ILE A 33 -5.87 -10.60 -4.16
CA ILE A 33 -5.13 -11.72 -4.75
C ILE A 33 -4.19 -11.20 -5.84
N LEU A 34 -4.67 -10.33 -6.72
CA LEU A 34 -3.85 -9.70 -7.75
C LEU A 34 -2.67 -8.94 -7.13
N PHE A 35 -2.94 -8.15 -6.08
CA PHE A 35 -1.93 -7.39 -5.36
C PHE A 35 -0.77 -8.28 -4.89
N VAL A 36 -1.11 -9.38 -4.22
CA VAL A 36 -0.13 -10.36 -3.73
C VAL A 36 0.61 -11.04 -4.89
N ALA A 37 -0.10 -11.45 -5.93
CA ALA A 37 0.48 -12.13 -7.09
C ALA A 37 1.58 -11.29 -7.76
N GLU A 38 1.35 -9.98 -7.92
CA GLU A 38 2.31 -9.04 -8.52
C GLU A 38 3.61 -8.87 -7.70
N ARG A 39 3.52 -8.98 -6.37
CA ARG A 39 4.69 -8.88 -5.50
C ARG A 39 5.43 -10.20 -5.37
N ILE A 40 4.76 -11.33 -5.55
CA ILE A 40 5.41 -12.63 -5.40
C ILE A 40 5.96 -13.17 -6.74
N ILE A 41 5.21 -13.05 -7.83
CA ILE A 41 5.60 -13.62 -9.14
C ILE A 41 6.65 -12.72 -9.82
N GLY A 42 7.59 -13.32 -10.56
CA GLY A 42 8.57 -12.57 -11.36
C GLY A 42 7.91 -11.89 -12.56
N GLN A 43 8.43 -10.71 -12.96
CA GLN A 43 7.78 -9.87 -13.99
C GLN A 43 7.45 -10.62 -15.29
N LYS A 44 8.38 -11.45 -15.81
CA LYS A 44 8.18 -12.23 -17.02
C LYS A 44 7.02 -13.23 -16.93
N ALA A 45 6.69 -13.71 -15.73
CA ALA A 45 5.61 -14.67 -15.52
C ALA A 45 4.26 -13.98 -15.26
N LEU A 46 4.25 -12.68 -14.91
CA LEU A 46 3.01 -11.91 -14.70
C LEU A 46 2.17 -11.77 -15.97
N GLU A 47 2.79 -11.81 -17.15
CA GLU A 47 2.07 -11.78 -18.44
C GLU A 47 1.09 -12.95 -18.60
N LYS A 48 1.30 -14.05 -17.86
CA LYS A 48 0.45 -15.25 -17.86
C LYS A 48 -0.63 -15.22 -16.77
N LEU A 49 -0.68 -14.14 -15.99
CA LEU A 49 -1.66 -13.97 -14.92
C LEU A 49 -2.97 -13.44 -15.52
N GLU A 50 -3.98 -14.30 -15.54
CA GLU A 50 -5.27 -14.03 -16.19
C GLU A 50 -6.22 -13.25 -15.27
N ILE A 51 -5.90 -13.13 -13.97
CA ILE A 51 -6.70 -12.42 -12.96
C ILE A 51 -7.05 -11.00 -13.42
N ARG A 52 -6.13 -10.30 -14.08
CA ARG A 52 -6.36 -8.94 -14.60
C ARG A 52 -7.53 -8.87 -15.57
N LYS A 53 -7.76 -9.92 -16.36
CA LYS A 53 -8.86 -10.02 -17.33
C LYS A 53 -10.20 -10.38 -16.68
N MET A 54 -10.20 -10.77 -15.41
CA MET A 54 -11.42 -11.13 -14.67
C MET A 54 -12.13 -9.90 -14.09
N PHE A 55 -11.48 -8.73 -14.06
CA PHE A 55 -12.12 -7.47 -13.69
C PHE A 55 -13.01 -6.95 -14.82
N ARG A 56 -14.11 -6.29 -14.47
CA ARG A 56 -14.98 -5.57 -15.43
C ARG A 56 -14.45 -4.20 -15.84
N TYR A 57 -13.37 -3.75 -15.20
CA TYR A 57 -12.76 -2.44 -15.43
C TYR A 57 -11.71 -2.52 -16.53
N SER A 58 -11.31 -1.35 -17.04
CA SER A 58 -10.16 -1.25 -17.92
C SER A 58 -8.87 -1.66 -17.19
N SER A 59 -7.85 -2.11 -17.92
CA SER A 59 -6.55 -2.44 -17.32
C SER A 59 -5.93 -1.23 -16.59
N ALA A 60 -6.06 -0.03 -17.15
CA ALA A 60 -5.59 1.20 -16.51
C ALA A 60 -6.26 1.45 -15.15
N THR A 61 -7.57 1.25 -15.08
CA THR A 61 -8.31 1.36 -13.80
C THR A 61 -7.85 0.31 -12.79
N VAL A 62 -7.53 -0.90 -13.24
CA VAL A 62 -6.95 -1.93 -12.35
C VAL A 62 -5.58 -1.50 -11.85
N ASP A 63 -4.73 -0.92 -12.70
CA ASP A 63 -3.42 -0.39 -12.30
C ASP A 63 -3.54 0.73 -11.26
N ASP A 64 -4.46 1.68 -11.47
CA ASP A 64 -4.73 2.75 -10.50
C ASP A 64 -5.20 2.18 -9.14
N LEU A 65 -6.07 1.16 -9.17
CA LEU A 65 -6.52 0.49 -7.95
C LEU A 65 -5.38 -0.25 -7.25
N GLN A 66 -4.54 -0.98 -7.98
CA GLN A 66 -3.38 -1.67 -7.41
C GLN A 66 -2.38 -0.66 -6.83
N ARG A 67 -2.20 0.48 -7.49
CA ARG A 67 -1.33 1.57 -7.01
C ARG A 67 -1.88 2.19 -5.73
N SER A 68 -3.18 2.50 -5.70
CA SER A 68 -3.83 3.03 -4.51
C SER A 68 -3.74 2.09 -3.31
N VAL A 69 -3.92 0.77 -3.52
CA VAL A 69 -3.73 -0.23 -2.45
C VAL A 69 -2.27 -0.25 -1.99
N LEU A 70 -1.30 -0.20 -2.90
CA LEU A 70 0.12 -0.14 -2.55
C LEU A 70 0.43 1.10 -1.70
N ASP A 71 0.00 2.27 -2.15
CA ASP A 71 0.29 3.53 -1.48
C ASP A 71 -0.31 3.53 -0.07
N ARG A 72 -1.54 3.03 0.09
CA ARG A 72 -2.17 2.91 1.41
C ARG A 72 -1.41 1.97 2.34
N VAL A 73 -1.06 0.76 1.88
CA VAL A 73 -0.34 -0.22 2.70
C VAL A 73 1.03 0.31 3.14
N TYR A 74 1.75 1.00 2.24
CA TYR A 74 3.04 1.56 2.60
C TYR A 74 2.94 2.79 3.51
N ARG A 75 1.89 3.61 3.35
CA ARG A 75 1.61 4.72 4.28
C ARG A 75 1.36 4.22 5.70
N GLU A 76 0.55 3.18 5.87
CA GLU A 76 0.32 2.54 7.18
C GLU A 76 1.64 2.06 7.80
N ALA A 77 2.54 1.47 7.01
CA ALA A 77 3.87 1.08 7.48
C ALA A 77 4.73 2.28 7.91
N CYS A 78 4.67 3.39 7.17
CA CYS A 78 5.37 4.62 7.52
C CYS A 78 4.84 5.23 8.82
N GLU A 79 3.51 5.25 9.01
CA GLU A 79 2.87 5.74 10.23
C GLU A 79 3.28 4.92 11.46
N ASN A 80 3.21 3.59 11.37
CA ASN A 80 3.64 2.71 12.45
C ASN A 80 5.12 2.92 12.78
N ALA A 81 5.99 3.04 11.77
CA ALA A 81 7.41 3.28 11.98
C ALA A 81 7.68 4.62 12.69
N LEU A 82 6.91 5.66 12.38
CA LEU A 82 7.01 6.98 13.01
C LEU A 82 6.40 7.03 14.42
N ASP A 83 5.62 6.02 14.82
CA ASP A 83 5.05 5.89 16.18
C ASP A 83 5.96 5.08 17.11
N GLU A 84 6.60 4.03 16.59
CA GLU A 84 7.47 3.14 17.36
C GLU A 84 8.88 3.71 17.55
N GLU A 85 9.39 4.44 16.56
CA GLU A 85 10.70 5.10 16.57
C GLU A 85 10.50 6.51 15.99
N GLU A 86 11.28 7.52 16.37
CA GLU A 86 11.33 8.78 15.59
C GLU A 86 12.03 8.51 14.24
N ALA A 87 11.42 7.67 13.40
CA ALA A 87 11.98 7.21 12.16
C ALA A 87 12.33 8.42 11.30
N THR A 88 13.61 8.57 10.97
CA THR A 88 14.12 9.64 10.11
C THR A 88 14.19 9.21 8.65
N MET A 89 13.90 7.93 8.37
CA MET A 89 14.05 7.32 7.06
C MET A 89 12.87 6.41 6.73
N ALA A 90 12.62 6.22 5.43
CA ALA A 90 11.56 5.36 4.92
C ALA A 90 11.79 3.88 5.30
N PRO A 91 10.73 3.13 5.69
CA PRO A 91 10.86 1.71 6.03
C PRO A 91 11.32 0.86 4.83
N ALA A 92 12.60 0.51 4.81
CA ALA A 92 13.25 -0.10 3.64
C ALA A 92 12.79 -1.55 3.41
N ARG A 93 12.53 -2.30 4.48
CA ARG A 93 12.11 -3.71 4.38
C ARG A 93 10.71 -3.81 3.75
N GLU A 94 9.78 -2.97 4.18
CA GLU A 94 8.42 -2.93 3.69
C GLU A 94 8.39 -2.43 2.25
N ALA A 95 9.25 -1.46 1.90
CA ALA A 95 9.42 -1.01 0.53
C ALA A 95 9.88 -2.15 -0.39
N ASP A 96 10.87 -2.95 0.03
CA ASP A 96 11.38 -4.09 -0.73
C ASP A 96 10.30 -5.16 -0.95
N VAL A 97 9.58 -5.54 0.12
CA VAL A 97 8.46 -6.49 0.03
C VAL A 97 7.37 -6.02 -0.92
N LEU A 98 7.07 -4.71 -0.91
CA LEU A 98 6.07 -4.12 -1.81
C LEU A 98 6.60 -3.85 -3.22
N LYS A 99 7.89 -4.09 -3.47
CA LYS A 99 8.61 -3.78 -4.72
C LYS A 99 8.54 -2.30 -5.10
N LEU A 100 8.59 -1.42 -4.10
CA LEU A 100 8.73 0.02 -4.33
C LEU A 100 10.16 0.34 -4.73
N SER A 101 10.32 1.25 -5.70
CA SER A 101 11.62 1.89 -5.87
C SER A 101 11.93 2.78 -4.67
N GLN A 102 13.21 3.03 -4.42
CA GLN A 102 13.64 3.92 -3.36
C GLN A 102 13.01 5.31 -3.47
N GLY A 103 12.95 5.88 -4.68
CA GLY A 103 12.34 7.19 -4.90
C GLY A 103 10.84 7.23 -4.59
N GLU A 104 10.10 6.16 -4.90
CA GLU A 104 8.68 6.07 -4.55
C GLU A 104 8.48 5.95 -3.04
N ALA A 105 9.27 5.10 -2.39
CA ALA A 105 9.23 4.93 -0.94
C ALA A 105 9.53 6.25 -0.21
N ASP A 106 10.59 6.94 -0.62
CA ASP A 106 10.99 8.24 -0.05
C ASP A 106 9.90 9.30 -0.24
N ASN A 107 9.27 9.35 -1.42
CA ASN A 107 8.19 10.31 -1.70
C ASN A 107 6.96 10.05 -0.82
N ILE A 108 6.56 8.79 -0.66
CA ILE A 108 5.42 8.43 0.20
C ILE A 108 5.76 8.77 1.66
N PHE A 109 6.94 8.37 2.14
CA PHE A 109 7.38 8.63 3.51
C PHE A 109 7.40 10.14 3.82
N ARG A 110 7.98 10.96 2.93
CA ARG A 110 7.98 12.43 3.07
C ARG A 110 6.57 13.00 3.14
N SER A 111 5.65 12.49 2.31
CA SER A 111 4.24 12.92 2.37
C SER A 111 3.60 12.62 3.72
N VAL A 112 3.88 11.45 4.32
CA VAL A 112 3.35 11.08 5.65
C VAL A 112 3.95 11.97 6.74
N VAL A 113 5.26 12.24 6.69
CA VAL A 113 5.93 13.14 7.65
C VAL A 113 5.34 14.55 7.60
N LEU A 114 5.18 15.11 6.39
CA LEU A 114 4.59 16.45 6.21
C LEU A 114 3.13 16.50 6.69
N GLU A 115 2.35 15.45 6.42
CA GLU A 115 0.97 15.35 6.88
C GLU A 115 0.88 15.31 8.41
N ARG A 116 1.75 14.55 9.08
CA ARG A 116 1.87 14.55 10.55
C ARG A 116 2.27 15.91 11.12
N GLN A 117 3.24 16.57 10.50
CA GLN A 117 3.65 17.91 10.93
C GLN A 117 2.48 18.89 10.85
N ARG A 118 1.76 18.91 9.72
CA ARG A 118 0.56 19.74 9.55
C ARG A 118 -0.51 19.45 10.61
N LEU A 119 -0.78 18.17 10.90
CA LEU A 119 -1.77 17.79 11.91
C LEU A 119 -1.38 18.26 13.31
N ARG A 120 -0.10 18.16 13.69
CA ARG A 120 0.40 18.68 14.99
C ARG A 120 0.29 20.21 15.09
N GLU A 121 0.58 20.93 14.00
CA GLU A 121 0.42 22.39 13.95
C GLU A 121 -1.05 22.80 14.10
N GLU A 122 -1.97 22.08 13.45
CA GLU A 122 -3.41 22.31 13.57
C GLU A 122 -3.95 22.02 14.97
N GLU A 123 -3.46 20.96 15.63
CA GLU A 123 -3.81 20.64 17.01
C GLU A 123 -3.29 21.70 17.98
N ALA A 124 -2.05 22.17 17.80
CA ALA A 124 -1.47 23.23 18.62
C ALA A 124 -2.24 24.57 18.46
N ALA A 125 -2.62 24.92 17.22
CA ALA A 125 -3.43 26.11 16.96
C ALA A 125 -4.81 26.03 17.64
N LYS A 126 -5.48 24.87 17.56
CA LYS A 126 -6.77 24.65 18.23
C LYS A 126 -6.66 24.71 19.76
N ALA A 127 -5.57 24.19 20.34
CA ALA A 127 -5.34 24.27 21.78
C ALA A 127 -5.18 25.72 22.25
N LEU A 128 -4.42 26.53 21.51
CA LEU A 128 -4.25 27.96 21.78
C LEU A 128 -5.57 28.75 21.66
N GLU A 129 -6.38 28.48 20.63
CA GLU A 129 -7.71 29.09 20.48
C GLU A 129 -8.66 28.71 21.63
N ALA A 130 -8.64 27.45 22.08
CA ALA A 130 -9.43 26.98 23.20
C ALA A 130 -9.02 27.65 24.53
N GLU A 131 -7.72 27.80 24.78
CA GLU A 131 -7.21 28.52 25.96
C GLU A 131 -7.60 30.00 25.95
N GLN A 132 -7.51 30.67 24.79
CA GLN A 132 -7.91 32.06 24.66
C GLN A 132 -9.41 32.26 24.89
N GLN A 133 -10.26 31.36 24.37
CA GLN A 133 -11.71 31.42 24.62
C GLN A 133 -12.04 31.17 26.10
N ALA A 134 -11.36 30.23 26.77
CA ALA A 134 -11.55 29.99 28.20
C ALA A 134 -11.18 31.22 29.04
N LEU A 135 -10.05 31.87 28.75
CA LEU A 135 -9.58 33.10 29.41
C LEU A 135 -10.45 34.33 29.11
N SER A 136 -11.19 34.34 28.00
CA SER A 136 -12.10 35.43 27.62
C SER A 136 -13.50 35.29 28.24
N SER A 137 -13.78 34.14 28.85
CA SER A 137 -15.10 33.76 29.40
C SER A 137 -15.15 33.85 30.93
N GLU A 138 -14.02 34.14 31.58
CA GLU A 138 -13.90 34.49 33.00
C GLU A 138 -13.90 36.02 33.20
#